data_AF-A0A843RHX0-F1
#
_entry.id   AF-A0A843RHX0-F1
#
_cell.length_a   1.000
_cell.length_b   1.000
_cell.length_c   1.000
_cell.angle_alpha   90.00
_cell.angle_beta   90.00
_cell.angle_gamma   90.00
#
_symmetry.space_group_name_H-M   'P 1'
#
loop_
_entity.id
_entity.type
_entity.pdbx_description
1 polymer ?
#
loop_
_entity_poly.entity_id
_entity_poly.type
_entity_poly.pdbx_seq_one_letter_code
_entity_poly.pdbx_strand_id
1 'polypeptide(L)'
;MLKLLGHGLAVLLLTAVTQVGGIAWLAALLLRRAFAPRPLFRWPLLLLLFLLCYVGASFTAETLAERRDRIALPCGASESRHLVMASPLYCLLNRHYVSTETYYLVDGLAREMDERFPGTLTQALDAGFPLLDDFPLLPHLSHDDGRKVDLAFFYRDPSGSYQRGQLASPFGYWAFAPPQPGEPLPCAGDDAFLTLRWDMEWLRPFLRTGATLDEERTRAALQWLVAEGDSGGRLNRILLEPHLKSRFGLASDRIRFQGCRAARHDDHIHIESRY
;
A
#
# COMPACT_ATOMS: atom_id res chain seq x y z
N MET A 1 -2.66 37.39 4.77
CA MET A 1 -1.49 36.49 4.72
C MET A 1 -1.81 35.10 5.30
N LEU A 2 -2.26 34.98 6.55
CA LEU A 2 -2.55 33.66 7.18
C LEU A 2 -3.54 32.77 6.42
N LYS A 3 -4.62 33.33 5.85
CA LYS A 3 -5.58 32.57 5.03
C LYS A 3 -4.98 32.03 3.73
N LEU A 4 -4.09 32.80 3.10
CA LEU A 4 -3.40 32.39 1.88
C LEU A 4 -2.42 31.26 2.19
N LEU A 5 -1.67 31.38 3.29
CA LEU A 5 -0.77 30.33 3.79
C LEU A 5 -1.54 29.04 4.11
N GLY A 6 -2.69 29.14 4.79
CA GLY A 6 -3.52 27.97 5.11
C GLY A 6 -4.04 27.24 3.86
N HIS A 7 -4.50 27.98 2.84
CA HIS A 7 -4.92 27.36 1.58
C HIS A 7 -3.73 26.78 0.80
N GLY A 8 -2.58 27.46 0.79
CA GLY A 8 -1.35 26.93 0.17
C GLY A 8 -0.90 25.62 0.82
N LEU A 9 -0.90 25.55 2.15
CA LEU A 9 -0.60 24.32 2.88
C LEU A 9 -1.60 23.21 2.57
N ALA A 10 -2.90 23.51 2.51
CA ALA A 10 -3.92 22.53 2.14
C ALA A 10 -3.69 21.97 0.73
N VAL A 11 -3.34 22.83 -0.24
CA VAL A 11 -2.99 22.38 -1.61
C VAL A 11 -1.80 21.43 -1.57
N LEU A 12 -0.72 21.79 -0.89
CA LEU A 12 0.48 20.97 -0.82
C LEU A 12 0.22 19.61 -0.16
N LEU A 13 -0.46 19.59 1.00
CA LEU A 13 -0.76 18.36 1.72
C LEU A 13 -1.71 17.46 0.94
N LEU A 14 -2.78 18.02 0.37
CA LEU A 14 -3.73 17.24 -0.42
C LEU A 14 -3.09 16.68 -1.69
N THR A 15 -2.23 17.45 -2.38
CA THR A 15 -1.45 16.93 -3.51
C THR A 15 -0.49 15.84 -3.06
N ALA A 16 0.24 16.02 -1.96
CA ALA A 16 1.19 15.02 -1.48
C ALA A 16 0.53 13.68 -1.11
N VAL A 17 -0.67 13.71 -0.51
CA VAL A 17 -1.35 12.48 -0.05
C VAL A 17 -2.30 11.86 -1.08
N THR A 18 -2.68 12.59 -2.15
CA THR A 18 -3.66 12.10 -3.14
C THR A 18 -3.32 12.31 -4.61
N GLN A 19 -2.22 12.99 -4.92
CA GLN A 19 -1.84 13.52 -6.25
C GLN A 19 -2.81 14.58 -6.84
N VAL A 20 -4.13 14.42 -6.68
CA VAL A 20 -5.17 15.26 -7.32
C VAL A 20 -5.83 16.28 -6.39
N GLY A 21 -5.71 16.08 -5.08
CA GLY A 21 -6.48 16.83 -4.08
C GLY A 21 -6.17 18.32 -4.03
N GLY A 22 -4.95 18.75 -4.35
CA GLY A 22 -4.63 20.18 -4.41
C GLY A 22 -5.35 20.90 -5.55
N ILE A 23 -5.48 20.26 -6.73
CA ILE A 23 -6.24 20.80 -7.86
C ILE A 23 -7.73 20.86 -7.49
N ALA A 24 -8.28 19.82 -6.87
CA ALA A 24 -9.64 19.81 -6.38
C ALA A 24 -9.91 20.95 -5.37
N TRP A 25 -8.96 21.20 -4.46
CA TRP A 25 -9.06 22.30 -3.50
C TRP A 25 -9.04 23.68 -4.16
N LEU A 26 -8.15 23.89 -5.14
CA LEU A 26 -8.10 25.14 -5.92
C LEU A 26 -9.40 25.37 -6.69
N ALA A 27 -9.94 24.34 -7.34
CA ALA A 27 -11.22 24.41 -8.04
C ALA A 27 -12.37 24.79 -7.09
N ALA A 28 -12.43 24.16 -5.91
CA ALA A 28 -13.43 24.48 -4.90
C ALA A 28 -13.34 25.93 -4.39
N LEU A 29 -12.13 26.47 -4.23
CA LEU A 29 -11.92 27.87 -3.87
C LEU A 29 -12.41 28.83 -4.96
N LEU A 30 -12.20 28.50 -6.24
CA LEU A 30 -12.68 29.28 -7.39
C LEU A 30 -14.21 29.25 -7.46
N LEU A 31 -14.82 28.06 -7.41
CA LEU A 31 -16.28 27.90 -7.44
C LEU A 31 -16.94 28.63 -6.27
N ARG A 32 -16.39 28.53 -5.06
CA ARG A 32 -16.95 29.23 -3.90
C ARG A 32 -17.01 30.76 -4.09
N ARG A 33 -16.04 31.36 -4.80
CA ARG A 33 -16.07 32.80 -5.10
C ARG A 33 -17.27 33.16 -5.98
N ALA A 34 -17.66 32.29 -6.91
CA ALA A 34 -18.80 32.50 -7.79
C ALA A 34 -20.16 32.42 -7.06
N PHE A 35 -20.30 31.56 -6.04
CA PHE A 35 -21.57 31.34 -5.34
C PHE A 35 -21.80 32.22 -4.09
N ALA A 36 -20.92 33.18 -3.83
CA ALA A 36 -20.99 34.24 -2.80
C ALA A 36 -21.96 34.01 -1.60
N PRO A 37 -21.74 33.00 -0.73
CA PRO A 37 -22.68 32.70 0.35
C PRO A 37 -22.56 33.70 1.52
N ARG A 38 -23.64 33.78 2.32
CA ARG A 38 -23.65 34.39 3.66
C ARG A 38 -22.49 33.83 4.52
N PRO A 39 -21.91 34.63 5.44
CA PRO A 39 -20.69 34.27 6.15
C PRO A 39 -20.76 32.92 6.89
N LEU A 40 -21.94 32.56 7.42
CA LEU A 40 -22.18 31.32 8.17
C LEU A 40 -22.01 30.03 7.34
N PHE A 41 -22.26 30.09 6.02
CA PHE A 41 -22.24 28.90 5.15
C PHE A 41 -20.93 28.75 4.36
N ARG A 42 -19.93 29.61 4.60
CA ARG A 42 -18.70 29.67 3.80
C ARG A 42 -17.81 28.43 3.87
N TRP A 43 -17.73 27.79 5.03
CA TRP A 43 -16.91 26.58 5.23
C TRP A 43 -17.65 25.31 4.81
N PRO A 44 -18.92 25.07 5.23
CA PRO A 44 -19.68 23.93 4.74
C PRO A 44 -19.77 23.89 3.21
N LEU A 45 -20.01 25.04 2.56
CA LEU A 45 -20.02 25.11 1.09
C LEU A 45 -18.64 24.78 0.49
N LEU A 46 -17.55 25.28 1.09
CA LEU A 46 -16.21 24.97 0.59
C LEU A 46 -15.92 23.46 0.65
N LEU A 47 -16.27 22.82 1.76
CA LEU A 47 -16.09 21.38 1.94
C LEU A 47 -16.94 20.59 0.95
N LEU A 48 -18.22 20.96 0.76
CA LEU A 48 -19.07 20.33 -0.24
C LEU A 48 -18.49 20.48 -1.65
N LEU A 49 -18.09 21.70 -2.05
CA LEU A 49 -17.47 21.95 -3.35
C LEU A 49 -16.16 21.19 -3.51
N PHE A 50 -15.34 21.09 -2.45
CA PHE A 50 -14.12 20.30 -2.45
C PHE A 50 -14.43 18.82 -2.68
N LEU A 51 -15.37 18.23 -1.95
CA LEU A 51 -15.75 16.84 -2.13
C LEU A 51 -16.24 16.56 -3.55
N LEU A 52 -17.07 17.44 -4.11
CA LEU A 52 -17.54 17.32 -5.50
C LEU A 52 -16.38 17.44 -6.51
N CYS A 53 -15.49 18.42 -6.34
CA CYS A 53 -14.31 18.57 -7.18
C CYS A 53 -13.34 17.39 -7.04
N TYR A 54 -13.22 16.82 -5.83
CA TYR A 54 -12.34 15.72 -5.53
C TYR A 54 -12.82 14.41 -6.15
N VAL A 55 -14.13 14.13 -6.06
CA VAL A 55 -14.75 12.99 -6.75
C VAL A 55 -14.57 13.14 -8.27
N GLY A 56 -14.85 14.33 -8.82
CA GLY A 56 -14.65 14.61 -10.25
C GLY A 56 -13.19 14.47 -10.68
N ALA A 57 -12.25 14.97 -9.88
CA ALA A 57 -10.82 14.87 -10.15
C ALA A 57 -10.31 13.42 -10.07
N SER A 58 -10.74 12.65 -9.07
CA SER A 58 -10.39 11.23 -8.93
C SER A 58 -10.91 10.40 -10.08
N PHE A 59 -12.18 10.59 -10.48
CA PHE A 59 -12.76 9.91 -11.65
C PHE A 59 -12.02 10.29 -12.94
N THR A 60 -11.72 11.57 -13.12
CA THR A 60 -10.92 12.02 -14.27
C THR A 60 -9.54 11.38 -14.25
N ALA A 61 -8.90 11.29 -13.09
CA ALA A 61 -7.58 10.69 -12.96
C ALA A 61 -7.59 9.20 -13.30
N GLU A 62 -8.59 8.45 -12.84
CA GLU A 62 -8.78 7.04 -13.19
C GLU A 62 -8.92 6.85 -14.71
N THR A 63 -9.75 7.66 -15.39
CA THR A 63 -9.87 7.57 -16.86
C THR A 63 -8.60 7.92 -17.63
N LEU A 64 -7.72 8.74 -17.04
CA LEU A 64 -6.43 9.10 -17.63
C LEU A 64 -5.34 8.09 -17.29
N ALA A 65 -5.48 7.36 -16.17
CA ALA A 65 -4.54 6.38 -15.67
C ALA A 65 -4.29 5.27 -16.71
N GLU A 66 -5.34 4.75 -17.35
CA GLU A 66 -5.21 3.72 -18.39
C GLU A 66 -4.28 4.14 -19.54
N ARG A 67 -4.32 5.43 -19.92
CA ARG A 67 -3.46 5.99 -20.98
C ARG A 67 -2.00 6.15 -20.56
N ARG A 68 -1.71 5.95 -19.27
CA ARG A 68 -0.39 6.06 -18.63
C ARG A 68 0.12 4.72 -18.14
N ASP A 69 -0.45 3.61 -18.61
CA ASP A 69 -0.15 2.28 -18.10
C ASP A 69 -0.35 2.22 -16.58
N ARG A 70 -1.54 2.62 -16.13
CA ARG A 70 -1.96 2.54 -14.74
C ARG A 70 -3.34 1.90 -14.66
N ILE A 71 -3.40 0.78 -13.95
CA ILE A 71 -4.61 0.02 -13.66
C ILE A 71 -4.93 0.17 -12.19
N ALA A 72 -6.19 0.54 -11.89
CA ALA A 72 -6.70 0.59 -10.53
C ALA A 72 -6.92 -0.82 -9.97
N LEU A 73 -6.35 -1.10 -8.80
CA LEU A 73 -6.63 -2.32 -8.04
C LEU A 73 -8.04 -2.26 -7.41
N PRO A 74 -8.75 -3.40 -7.26
CA PRO A 74 -10.13 -3.38 -6.78
C PRO A 74 -10.27 -2.84 -5.34
N CYS A 75 -11.16 -1.87 -5.14
CA CYS A 75 -11.36 -1.23 -3.83
C CYS A 75 -12.28 -1.98 -2.86
N GLY A 76 -12.98 -3.02 -3.33
CA GLY A 76 -13.98 -3.73 -2.54
C GLY A 76 -13.88 -5.23 -2.73
N ALA A 77 -13.94 -5.96 -1.62
CA ALA A 77 -13.96 -7.41 -1.63
C ALA A 77 -15.32 -7.91 -2.13
N SER A 78 -15.31 -8.99 -2.89
CA SER A 78 -16.48 -9.81 -3.21
C SER A 78 -16.11 -11.27 -3.07
N GLU A 79 -17.11 -12.16 -2.98
CA GLU A 79 -16.86 -13.61 -2.92
C GLU A 79 -16.11 -14.11 -4.16
N SER A 80 -16.34 -13.49 -5.32
CA SER A 80 -15.71 -13.82 -6.60
C SER A 80 -14.36 -13.16 -6.86
N ARG A 81 -13.87 -12.27 -5.98
CA ARG A 81 -12.59 -11.56 -6.18
C ARG A 81 -11.54 -12.09 -5.23
N HIS A 82 -10.36 -12.43 -5.75
CA HIS A 82 -9.25 -12.93 -4.93
C HIS A 82 -8.17 -11.86 -4.67
N LEU A 83 -8.34 -10.66 -5.24
CA LEU A 83 -7.47 -9.49 -5.05
C LEU A 83 -8.30 -8.26 -4.67
N VAL A 84 -7.87 -7.53 -3.64
CA VAL A 84 -8.49 -6.28 -3.20
C VAL A 84 -7.48 -5.36 -2.50
N MET A 85 -7.75 -4.07 -2.47
CA MET A 85 -7.13 -3.15 -1.51
C MET A 85 -7.58 -3.49 -0.09
N ALA A 86 -6.63 -3.60 0.83
CA ALA A 86 -6.86 -3.97 2.23
C ALA A 86 -7.73 -2.94 2.99
N SER A 87 -7.76 -1.70 2.50
CA SER A 87 -8.57 -0.62 3.07
C SER A 87 -9.13 0.29 1.97
N PRO A 88 -10.40 0.72 2.08
CA PRO A 88 -10.96 1.76 1.20
C PRO A 88 -10.19 3.08 1.28
N LEU A 89 -9.39 3.30 2.33
CA LEU A 89 -8.56 4.49 2.48
C LEU A 89 -7.55 4.64 1.33
N TYR A 90 -6.93 3.54 0.87
CA TYR A 90 -6.00 3.60 -0.26
C TYR A 90 -6.69 4.06 -1.54
N CYS A 91 -7.94 3.63 -1.74
CA CYS A 91 -8.75 4.08 -2.86
C CYS A 91 -9.17 5.54 -2.73
N LEU A 92 -9.66 5.93 -1.56
CA LEU A 92 -10.02 7.32 -1.27
C LEU A 92 -8.84 8.27 -1.52
N LEU A 93 -7.61 7.84 -1.24
CA LEU A 93 -6.39 8.61 -1.44
C LEU A 93 -5.75 8.43 -2.82
N ASN A 94 -6.37 7.70 -3.75
CA ASN A 94 -5.79 7.41 -5.08
C ASN A 94 -4.42 6.68 -5.04
N ARG A 95 -4.18 5.83 -4.05
CA ARG A 95 -2.91 5.09 -3.83
C ARG A 95 -2.99 3.61 -4.25
N HIS A 96 -3.83 3.30 -5.22
CA HIS A 96 -4.21 1.93 -5.61
C HIS A 96 -3.94 1.62 -7.08
N TYR A 97 -3.04 2.37 -7.73
CA TYR A 97 -2.76 2.22 -9.16
C TYR A 97 -1.42 1.53 -9.38
N VAL A 98 -1.40 0.55 -10.29
CA VAL A 98 -0.19 -0.22 -10.64
C VAL A 98 -0.03 -0.28 -12.16
N SER A 99 1.17 -0.57 -12.65
CA SER A 99 1.40 -0.84 -14.08
C SER A 99 0.66 -2.10 -14.54
N THR A 100 0.44 -2.24 -15.85
CA THR A 100 -0.22 -3.45 -16.40
C THR A 100 0.53 -4.72 -16.02
N GLU A 101 1.86 -4.69 -16.06
CA GLU A 101 2.69 -5.82 -15.67
C GLU A 101 2.51 -6.19 -14.19
N THR A 102 2.54 -5.19 -13.31
CA THR A 102 2.33 -5.38 -11.87
C THR A 102 0.93 -5.89 -11.57
N TYR A 103 -0.09 -5.38 -12.27
CA TYR A 103 -1.46 -5.87 -12.15
C TYR A 103 -1.53 -7.37 -12.43
N TYR A 104 -1.01 -7.84 -13.56
CA TYR A 104 -1.07 -9.26 -13.89
C TYR A 104 -0.20 -10.14 -13.00
N LEU A 105 0.91 -9.63 -12.46
CA LEU A 105 1.71 -10.35 -11.47
C LEU A 105 0.91 -10.57 -10.17
N VAL A 106 0.24 -9.53 -9.67
CA VAL A 106 -0.52 -9.59 -8.41
C VAL A 106 -1.83 -10.37 -8.59
N ASP A 107 -2.52 -10.19 -9.72
CA ASP A 107 -3.72 -10.96 -10.04
C ASP A 107 -3.41 -12.45 -10.22
N GLY A 108 -2.29 -12.77 -10.88
CA GLY A 108 -1.77 -14.14 -10.98
C GLY A 108 -1.49 -14.75 -9.61
N LEU A 109 -0.84 -14.00 -8.71
CA LEU A 109 -0.61 -14.44 -7.33
C LEU A 109 -1.93 -14.69 -6.61
N ALA A 110 -2.89 -13.77 -6.73
CA ALA A 110 -4.20 -13.90 -6.10
C ALA A 110 -4.95 -15.16 -6.54
N ARG A 111 -4.92 -15.45 -7.84
CA ARG A 111 -5.49 -16.69 -8.40
C ARG A 111 -4.78 -17.93 -7.89
N GLU A 112 -3.45 -17.98 -7.96
CA GLU A 112 -2.67 -19.12 -7.43
C GLU A 112 -3.01 -19.39 -5.97
N MET A 113 -3.03 -18.33 -5.16
CA MET A 113 -3.25 -18.47 -3.72
C MET A 113 -4.66 -18.97 -3.40
N ASP A 114 -5.67 -18.58 -4.18
CA ASP A 114 -7.01 -19.15 -4.06
C ASP A 114 -7.08 -20.60 -4.57
N GLU A 115 -6.45 -20.91 -5.70
CA GLU A 115 -6.40 -22.27 -6.26
C GLU A 115 -5.71 -23.25 -5.29
N ARG A 116 -4.59 -22.84 -4.69
CA ARG A 116 -3.81 -23.65 -3.74
C ARG A 116 -4.42 -23.67 -2.34
N PHE A 117 -5.05 -22.58 -1.91
CA PHE A 117 -5.71 -22.45 -0.62
C PHE A 117 -7.10 -21.81 -0.80
N PRO A 118 -8.14 -22.62 -1.11
CA PRO A 118 -9.47 -22.12 -1.43
C PRO A 118 -10.02 -21.10 -0.44
N GLY A 119 -10.54 -19.99 -0.96
CA GLY A 119 -11.09 -18.88 -0.18
C GLY A 119 -10.06 -17.84 0.24
N THR A 120 -8.81 -17.95 -0.23
CA THR A 120 -7.76 -16.97 0.08
C THR A 120 -8.02 -15.64 -0.63
N LEU A 121 -7.79 -14.54 0.10
CA LEU A 121 -7.86 -13.18 -0.40
C LEU A 121 -6.47 -12.55 -0.29
N THR A 122 -5.88 -12.22 -1.42
CA THR A 122 -4.69 -11.38 -1.49
C THR A 122 -5.10 -9.92 -1.32
N GLN A 123 -4.45 -9.23 -0.38
CA GLN A 123 -4.77 -7.86 0.00
C GLN A 123 -3.60 -6.94 -0.30
N ALA A 124 -3.80 -5.94 -1.15
CA ALA A 124 -2.82 -4.90 -1.46
C ALA A 124 -2.92 -3.73 -0.47
N LEU A 125 -1.76 -3.19 -0.07
CA LEU A 125 -1.59 -2.03 0.80
C LEU A 125 -1.30 -0.81 -0.08
N ASP A 126 -0.16 -0.12 0.08
CA ASP A 126 0.19 0.95 -0.84
C ASP A 126 0.64 0.41 -2.21
N ALA A 127 0.02 0.94 -3.27
CA ALA A 127 0.48 0.83 -4.64
C ALA A 127 1.03 2.20 -5.07
N GLY A 128 0.75 2.66 -6.29
CA GLY A 128 1.13 3.99 -6.81
C GLY A 128 -0.04 4.95 -7.00
N PHE A 129 0.29 6.16 -7.44
CA PHE A 129 -0.65 7.20 -7.86
C PHE A 129 -1.01 7.09 -9.38
N PRO A 130 -2.13 7.69 -9.82
CA PRO A 130 -2.69 7.43 -11.16
C PRO A 130 -1.99 8.10 -12.35
N LEU A 131 -1.28 9.24 -12.19
CA LEU A 131 -0.99 10.13 -13.33
C LEU A 131 0.48 10.33 -13.70
N LEU A 132 1.36 10.47 -12.70
CA LEU A 132 2.74 10.91 -12.89
C LEU A 132 3.72 9.86 -12.37
N ASP A 133 4.70 9.51 -13.19
CA ASP A 133 5.92 8.85 -12.76
C ASP A 133 6.75 9.80 -11.85
N ASP A 134 7.64 9.23 -11.05
CA ASP A 134 8.54 9.95 -10.14
C ASP A 134 7.83 10.83 -9.07
N PHE A 135 6.51 10.68 -8.91
CA PHE A 135 5.75 11.38 -7.88
C PHE A 135 5.90 10.65 -6.54
N PRO A 136 6.44 11.30 -5.49
CA PRO A 136 6.74 10.62 -4.24
C PRO A 136 5.46 10.21 -3.50
N LEU A 137 5.32 8.92 -3.22
CA LEU A 137 4.24 8.39 -2.39
C LEU A 137 4.72 8.31 -0.94
N LEU A 138 4.40 9.32 -0.12
CA LEU A 138 4.79 9.31 1.30
C LEU A 138 3.99 8.24 2.08
N PRO A 139 4.63 7.39 2.92
CA PRO A 139 6.07 7.28 3.17
C PRO A 139 6.81 6.31 2.23
N HIS A 140 6.11 5.50 1.43
CA HIS A 140 6.67 4.52 0.49
C HIS A 140 7.21 5.18 -0.79
N LEU A 141 8.26 5.99 -0.65
CA LEU A 141 8.78 6.88 -1.70
C LEU A 141 9.10 6.19 -3.03
N SER A 142 9.42 4.89 -3.01
CA SER A 142 9.71 4.13 -4.22
C SER A 142 8.47 3.84 -5.06
N HIS A 143 7.24 3.99 -4.57
CA HIS A 143 6.00 3.67 -5.29
C HIS A 143 5.58 4.81 -6.23
N ASP A 144 6.51 5.21 -7.09
CA ASP A 144 6.42 6.40 -7.93
C ASP A 144 6.10 6.08 -9.40
N ASP A 145 6.31 4.84 -9.83
CA ASP A 145 6.23 4.41 -11.24
C ASP A 145 5.18 3.31 -11.49
N GLY A 146 4.35 2.98 -10.49
CA GLY A 146 3.33 1.92 -10.59
C GLY A 146 3.90 0.49 -10.65
N ARG A 147 5.22 0.32 -10.65
CA ARG A 147 5.87 -1.00 -10.72
C ARG A 147 5.96 -1.68 -9.35
N LYS A 148 5.51 -1.02 -8.29
CA LYS A 148 5.67 -1.44 -6.90
C LYS A 148 4.34 -1.48 -6.18
N VAL A 149 4.18 -2.51 -5.37
CA VAL A 149 2.99 -2.69 -4.53
C VAL A 149 3.38 -3.47 -3.29
N ASP A 150 2.81 -3.06 -2.17
CA ASP A 150 2.90 -3.77 -0.91
C ASP A 150 1.69 -4.70 -0.79
N LEU A 151 1.92 -5.94 -0.40
CA LEU A 151 0.88 -6.93 -0.13
C LEU A 151 0.91 -7.30 1.35
N ALA A 152 -0.24 -7.35 1.99
CA ALA A 152 -0.33 -7.89 3.34
C ALA A 152 0.12 -9.36 3.35
N PHE A 153 0.72 -9.79 4.45
CA PHE A 153 0.83 -11.24 4.69
C PHE A 153 -0.55 -11.87 4.88
N PHE A 154 -0.57 -13.21 4.90
CA PHE A 154 -1.76 -13.95 5.27
C PHE A 154 -1.76 -14.17 6.78
N TYR A 155 -2.93 -14.15 7.39
CA TYR A 155 -3.06 -14.26 8.85
C TYR A 155 -4.11 -15.29 9.27
N ARG A 156 -3.87 -15.86 10.45
CA ARG A 156 -4.79 -16.72 11.20
C ARG A 156 -5.35 -15.95 12.39
N ASP A 157 -6.59 -16.25 12.74
CA ASP A 157 -7.19 -15.75 13.97
C ASP A 157 -6.56 -16.43 15.21
N PRO A 158 -6.92 -16.01 16.44
CA PRO A 158 -6.44 -16.65 17.66
C PRO A 158 -6.81 -18.15 17.80
N SER A 159 -7.78 -18.65 17.04
CA SER A 159 -8.11 -20.09 16.99
C SER A 159 -7.16 -20.89 16.08
N GLY A 160 -6.30 -20.20 15.33
CA GLY A 160 -5.39 -20.81 14.36
C GLY A 160 -5.99 -21.01 12.97
N SER A 161 -7.18 -20.48 12.71
CA SER A 161 -7.88 -20.61 11.42
C SER A 161 -7.60 -19.42 10.51
N TYR A 162 -7.41 -19.67 9.22
CA TYR A 162 -7.32 -18.59 8.23
C TYR A 162 -8.63 -17.81 8.19
N GLN A 163 -8.54 -16.48 8.24
CA GLN A 163 -9.69 -15.59 8.11
C GLN A 163 -9.52 -14.72 6.88
N ARG A 164 -10.50 -14.81 5.97
CA ARG A 164 -10.51 -14.06 4.72
C ARG A 164 -10.58 -12.55 5.01
N GLY A 165 -9.64 -11.79 4.47
CA GLY A 165 -9.59 -10.33 4.69
C GLY A 165 -9.03 -9.90 6.04
N GLN A 166 -8.59 -10.83 6.90
CA GLN A 166 -7.97 -10.47 8.17
C GLN A 166 -6.61 -9.83 7.95
N LEU A 167 -6.35 -8.73 8.66
CA LEU A 167 -5.05 -8.07 8.76
C LEU A 167 -4.54 -8.15 10.20
N ALA A 168 -3.23 -8.05 10.39
CA ALA A 168 -2.64 -7.94 11.72
C ALA A 168 -2.69 -6.52 12.31
N SER A 169 -3.06 -5.51 11.52
CA SER A 169 -3.34 -4.13 11.95
C SER A 169 -4.42 -3.45 11.10
N PRO A 170 -5.02 -2.32 11.55
CA PRO A 170 -6.12 -1.65 10.83
C PRO A 170 -5.83 -1.26 9.39
N PHE A 171 -4.56 -1.03 9.04
CA PHE A 171 -4.12 -0.64 7.70
C PHE A 171 -3.02 -1.56 7.17
N GLY A 172 -2.84 -2.76 7.74
CA GLY A 172 -1.86 -3.74 7.26
C GLY A 172 -0.38 -3.48 7.55
N TYR A 173 0.01 -2.31 8.08
CA TYR A 173 1.38 -1.98 8.47
C TYR A 173 1.62 -2.03 10.00
N TRP A 174 2.89 -2.07 10.40
CA TRP A 174 3.40 -2.01 11.78
C TRP A 174 3.01 -3.19 12.68
N ALA A 175 2.41 -4.25 12.11
CA ALA A 175 2.23 -5.52 12.79
C ALA A 175 3.36 -6.50 12.44
N PHE A 176 4.59 -6.12 12.81
CA PHE A 176 5.80 -6.86 12.47
C PHE A 176 5.77 -8.30 12.98
N ALA A 177 6.22 -9.23 12.13
CA ALA A 177 6.52 -10.62 12.42
C ALA A 177 7.96 -10.71 12.96
N PRO A 178 8.15 -10.78 14.30
CA PRO A 178 9.46 -10.68 14.90
C PRO A 178 10.34 -11.90 14.54
N PRO A 179 11.68 -11.76 14.60
CA PRO A 179 12.60 -12.87 14.47
C PRO A 179 12.40 -13.92 15.58
N GLN A 180 12.64 -15.19 15.25
CA GLN A 180 12.69 -16.30 16.18
C GLN A 180 14.14 -16.52 16.67
N PRO A 181 14.34 -17.22 17.81
CA PRO A 181 15.68 -17.53 18.31
C PRO A 181 16.54 -18.21 17.25
N GLY A 182 17.74 -17.66 17.00
CA GLY A 182 18.70 -18.18 16.02
C GLY A 182 18.51 -17.66 14.59
N GLU A 183 17.48 -16.87 14.31
CA GLU A 183 17.29 -16.27 12.97
C GLU A 183 18.24 -15.07 12.72
N PRO A 184 18.63 -14.80 11.47
CA PRO A 184 19.52 -13.70 11.13
C PRO A 184 18.96 -12.32 11.50
N LEU A 185 19.76 -11.51 12.21
CA LEU A 185 19.41 -10.15 12.61
C LEU A 185 20.52 -9.16 12.21
N PRO A 186 20.62 -8.79 10.93
CA PRO A 186 21.75 -8.01 10.42
C PRO A 186 21.84 -6.58 11.00
N CYS A 187 20.73 -6.05 11.53
CA CYS A 187 20.68 -4.72 12.15
C CYS A 187 20.65 -4.77 13.67
N ALA A 188 20.88 -5.94 14.29
CA ALA A 188 20.99 -6.01 15.74
C ALA A 188 22.14 -5.14 16.23
N GLY A 189 21.85 -4.28 17.21
CA GLY A 189 22.84 -3.35 17.75
C GLY A 189 23.08 -2.08 16.93
N ASP A 190 22.31 -1.85 15.86
CA ASP A 190 22.28 -0.54 15.18
C ASP A 190 21.47 0.45 16.04
N ASP A 191 22.16 1.36 16.70
CA ASP A 191 21.60 2.39 17.60
C ASP A 191 21.48 3.76 16.93
N ALA A 192 21.46 3.80 15.59
CA ALA A 192 21.32 5.03 14.84
C ALA A 192 20.10 5.85 15.31
N PHE A 193 20.39 7.05 15.84
CA PHE A 193 19.38 7.98 16.35
C PHE A 193 18.31 8.34 15.29
N LEU A 194 18.73 8.48 14.03
CA LEU A 194 17.84 8.67 12.89
C LEU A 194 17.67 7.34 12.15
N THR A 195 16.67 6.57 12.57
CA THR A 195 16.30 5.30 11.92
C THR A 195 14.84 5.31 11.47
N LEU A 196 14.55 4.59 10.39
CA LEU A 196 13.20 4.29 9.93
C LEU A 196 12.73 2.89 10.37
N ARG A 197 13.55 2.17 11.16
CA ARG A 197 13.32 0.78 11.59
C ARG A 197 12.67 0.69 12.97
N TRP A 198 11.73 1.58 13.26
CA TRP A 198 11.02 1.59 14.54
C TRP A 198 10.28 0.27 14.77
N ASP A 199 10.34 -0.26 15.98
CA ASP A 199 9.66 -1.50 16.40
C ASP A 199 8.17 -1.30 16.73
N MET A 200 7.75 -0.03 16.78
CA MET A 200 6.43 0.46 17.15
C MET A 200 5.89 -0.19 18.43
N GLU A 201 6.77 -0.50 19.40
CA GLU A 201 6.38 -1.30 20.57
C GLU A 201 5.25 -0.69 21.39
N TRP A 202 5.29 0.62 21.58
CA TRP A 202 4.27 1.37 22.32
C TRP A 202 2.92 1.43 21.60
N LEU A 203 2.88 1.21 20.28
CA LEU A 203 1.64 1.16 19.49
C LEU A 203 1.04 -0.24 19.40
N ARG A 204 1.80 -1.30 19.72
CA ARG A 204 1.34 -2.70 19.59
C ARG A 204 -0.01 -2.98 20.25
N PRO A 205 -0.32 -2.49 21.47
CA PRO A 205 -1.63 -2.74 22.10
C PRO A 205 -2.82 -2.14 21.34
N PHE A 206 -2.59 -1.09 20.54
CA PHE A 206 -3.64 -0.39 19.78
C PHE A 206 -3.71 -0.85 18.31
N LEU A 207 -2.59 -1.35 17.78
CA LEU A 207 -2.50 -1.77 16.38
C LEU A 207 -2.80 -3.26 16.19
N ARG A 208 -2.44 -4.13 17.14
CA ARG A 208 -2.56 -5.58 16.91
C ARG A 208 -3.99 -6.06 17.08
N THR A 209 -4.48 -6.77 16.08
CA THR A 209 -5.80 -7.44 16.10
C THR A 209 -5.80 -8.76 16.87
N GLY A 210 -4.62 -9.26 17.27
CA GLY A 210 -4.44 -10.61 17.81
C GLY A 210 -4.25 -11.68 16.72
N ALA A 211 -4.31 -11.31 15.44
CA ALA A 211 -4.02 -12.20 14.34
C ALA A 211 -2.54 -12.61 14.30
N THR A 212 -2.28 -13.85 13.91
CA THR A 212 -0.94 -14.44 13.81
C THR A 212 -0.59 -14.73 12.35
N LEU A 213 0.69 -14.72 12.01
CA LEU A 213 1.15 -14.97 10.64
C LEU A 213 0.76 -16.39 10.18
N ASP A 214 0.06 -16.49 9.04
CA ASP A 214 -0.12 -17.76 8.34
C ASP A 214 1.15 -18.05 7.54
N GLU A 215 2.11 -18.69 8.20
CA GLU A 215 3.42 -19.00 7.62
C GLU A 215 3.32 -19.89 6.38
N GLU A 216 2.33 -20.79 6.33
CA GLU A 216 2.14 -21.70 5.21
C GLU A 216 1.72 -20.96 3.93
N ARG A 217 0.67 -20.13 4.02
CA ARG A 217 0.19 -19.31 2.90
C ARG A 217 1.22 -18.26 2.49
N THR A 218 1.82 -17.59 3.48
CA THR A 218 2.83 -16.54 3.21
C THR A 218 4.05 -17.13 2.51
N ARG A 219 4.53 -18.29 2.96
CA ARG A 219 5.62 -19.01 2.27
C ARG A 219 5.23 -19.41 0.85
N ALA A 220 4.03 -19.94 0.65
CA ALA A 220 3.56 -20.36 -0.67
C ALA A 220 3.48 -19.17 -1.65
N ALA A 221 2.98 -18.01 -1.20
CA ALA A 221 2.93 -16.80 -2.00
C ALA A 221 4.33 -16.32 -2.40
N LEU A 222 5.28 -16.29 -1.45
CA LEU A 222 6.66 -15.92 -1.73
C LEU A 222 7.35 -16.88 -2.70
N GLN A 223 7.09 -18.19 -2.56
CA GLN A 223 7.62 -19.21 -3.49
C GLN A 223 7.09 -19.01 -4.90
N TRP A 224 5.79 -18.73 -5.04
CA TRP A 224 5.18 -18.47 -6.36
C TRP A 224 5.75 -17.20 -6.99
N LEU A 225 5.84 -16.10 -6.24
CA LEU A 225 6.44 -14.85 -6.73
C LEU A 225 7.88 -15.05 -7.20
N VAL A 226 8.69 -15.79 -6.45
CA VAL A 226 10.06 -16.14 -6.85
C VAL A 226 10.05 -16.92 -8.16
N ALA A 227 9.20 -17.94 -8.29
CA ALA A 227 9.09 -18.74 -9.51
C ALA A 227 8.70 -17.88 -10.72
N GLU A 228 7.77 -16.93 -10.56
CA GLU A 228 7.41 -15.96 -11.61
C GLU A 228 8.55 -15.00 -11.97
N GLY A 229 9.40 -14.65 -11.02
CA GLY A 229 10.60 -13.85 -11.30
C GLY A 229 11.68 -14.59 -12.05
N ASP A 230 11.81 -15.89 -11.79
CA ASP A 230 12.83 -16.75 -12.36
C ASP A 230 12.42 -17.29 -13.75
N SER A 231 11.13 -17.58 -13.95
CA SER A 231 10.61 -18.19 -15.18
C SER A 231 9.70 -17.27 -16.02
N GLY A 232 8.84 -16.49 -15.36
CA GLY A 232 7.86 -15.59 -16.02
C GLY A 232 8.44 -14.24 -16.41
N GLY A 233 9.58 -13.86 -15.83
CA GLY A 233 10.28 -12.62 -16.15
C GLY A 233 9.51 -11.35 -15.80
N ARG A 234 8.50 -11.42 -14.92
CA ARG A 234 7.66 -10.27 -14.51
C ARG A 234 8.07 -9.66 -13.16
N LEU A 235 8.69 -10.44 -12.28
CA LEU A 235 9.17 -9.94 -10.99
C LEU A 235 10.63 -9.48 -11.12
N ASN A 236 10.91 -8.25 -10.67
CA ASN A 236 12.26 -7.73 -10.52
C ASN A 236 12.85 -8.11 -9.16
N ARG A 237 12.16 -7.74 -8.08
CA ARG A 237 12.61 -7.96 -6.69
C ARG A 237 11.44 -8.07 -5.71
N ILE A 238 11.70 -8.74 -4.59
CA ILE A 238 10.87 -8.75 -3.38
C ILE A 238 11.74 -8.17 -2.26
N LEU A 239 11.24 -7.23 -1.47
CA LEU A 239 11.89 -6.85 -0.21
C LEU A 239 11.30 -7.66 0.94
N LEU A 240 12.18 -8.29 1.71
CA LEU A 240 11.82 -9.13 2.84
C LEU A 240 12.97 -9.12 3.85
N GLU A 241 12.64 -9.11 5.14
CA GLU A 241 13.66 -9.20 6.18
C GLU A 241 14.40 -10.56 6.16
N PRO A 242 15.72 -10.60 6.46
CA PRO A 242 16.51 -11.84 6.37
C PRO A 242 16.04 -12.96 7.29
N HIS A 243 15.46 -12.64 8.45
CA HIS A 243 14.90 -13.65 9.33
C HIS A 243 13.71 -14.37 8.68
N LEU A 244 12.82 -13.66 7.99
CA LEU A 244 11.71 -14.27 7.26
C LEU A 244 12.19 -15.05 6.04
N LYS A 245 13.20 -14.53 5.30
CA LYS A 245 13.82 -15.27 4.19
C LYS A 245 14.38 -16.62 4.68
N SER A 246 15.07 -16.62 5.82
CA SER A 246 15.61 -17.81 6.47
C SER A 246 14.51 -18.75 6.95
N ARG A 247 13.50 -18.22 7.66
CA ARG A 247 12.36 -18.99 8.20
C ARG A 247 11.63 -19.78 7.13
N PHE A 248 11.40 -19.14 5.99
CA PHE A 248 10.67 -19.73 4.87
C PHE A 248 11.55 -20.58 3.95
N GLY A 249 12.85 -20.68 4.21
CA GLY A 249 13.78 -21.47 3.42
C GLY A 249 13.89 -21.00 1.96
N LEU A 250 13.82 -19.69 1.73
CA LEU A 250 13.77 -19.11 0.39
C LEU A 250 15.17 -18.79 -0.13
N ALA A 251 15.60 -19.51 -1.18
CA ALA A 251 16.89 -19.31 -1.85
C ALA A 251 16.67 -18.67 -3.23
N SER A 252 16.60 -17.34 -3.27
CA SER A 252 16.56 -16.57 -4.52
C SER A 252 17.22 -15.19 -4.36
N ASP A 253 17.89 -14.73 -5.41
CA ASP A 253 18.50 -13.40 -5.53
C ASP A 253 17.46 -12.29 -5.79
N ARG A 254 16.22 -12.69 -6.07
CA ARG A 254 15.06 -11.79 -6.17
C ARG A 254 14.62 -11.27 -4.81
N ILE A 255 14.81 -12.06 -3.75
CA ILE A 255 14.49 -11.65 -2.38
C ILE A 255 15.69 -10.89 -1.80
N ARG A 256 15.51 -9.58 -1.65
CA ARG A 256 16.56 -8.65 -1.24
C ARG A 256 16.25 -8.04 0.12
N PHE A 257 17.31 -7.86 0.89
CA PHE A 257 17.27 -7.04 2.08
C PHE A 257 17.50 -5.57 1.71
N GLN A 258 16.61 -4.70 2.15
CA GLN A 258 16.63 -3.26 1.90
C GLN A 258 17.71 -2.49 2.67
N GLY A 259 18.37 -3.13 3.65
CA GLY A 259 19.41 -2.52 4.48
C GLY A 259 18.87 -1.91 5.78
N CYS A 260 19.79 -1.60 6.71
CA CYS A 260 19.46 -1.11 8.04
C CYS A 260 19.04 0.37 8.09
N ARG A 261 19.07 1.08 6.96
CA ARG A 261 18.69 2.51 6.86
C ARG A 261 17.35 2.74 6.16
N ALA A 262 16.57 1.68 5.96
CA ALA A 262 15.23 1.73 5.38
C ALA A 262 14.24 1.03 6.31
N ALA A 263 12.95 1.39 6.19
CA ALA A 263 11.87 0.75 6.94
C ALA A 263 11.91 -0.78 6.78
N ARG A 264 11.49 -1.50 7.82
CA ARG A 264 11.50 -2.97 7.85
C ARG A 264 10.37 -3.56 7.00
N HIS A 265 10.62 -4.73 6.39
CA HIS A 265 9.67 -5.45 5.51
C HIS A 265 9.37 -6.83 6.11
N ASP A 266 8.87 -6.83 7.33
CA ASP A 266 8.40 -8.00 8.05
C ASP A 266 7.01 -7.81 8.64
N ASP A 267 6.25 -6.83 8.14
CA ASP A 267 4.80 -6.68 8.30
C ASP A 267 4.04 -6.85 6.97
N HIS A 268 4.74 -6.78 5.82
CA HIS A 268 4.18 -6.94 4.48
C HIS A 268 5.20 -7.50 3.49
N ILE A 269 4.73 -7.89 2.29
CA ILE A 269 5.55 -8.25 1.12
C ILE A 269 5.61 -7.04 0.20
N HIS A 270 6.77 -6.43 0.01
CA HIS A 270 6.96 -5.41 -1.03
C HIS A 270 7.48 -6.07 -2.30
N ILE A 271 6.80 -5.88 -3.41
CA ILE A 271 7.24 -6.39 -4.71
C ILE A 271 7.51 -5.25 -5.69
N GLU A 272 8.45 -5.48 -6.59
CA GLU A 272 8.68 -4.66 -7.78
C GLU A 272 8.64 -5.56 -9.02
N SER A 273 7.80 -5.21 -10.00
CA SER A 273 7.76 -5.85 -11.31
C SER A 273 8.89 -5.34 -12.23
N ARG A 274 9.05 -5.93 -13.42
CA ARG A 274 9.97 -5.40 -14.44
C ARG A 274 9.28 -4.26 -15.21
N TYR A 275 9.87 -3.88 -16.34
CA TYR A 275 9.38 -2.81 -17.22
C TYR A 275 8.70 -3.42 -18.43
#